data_AF-A0A4Q0GIN2-F1
#
_entry.id   AF-A0A4Q0GIN2-F1
#
_cell.length_a   1.000
_cell.length_b   1.000
_cell.length_c   1.000
_cell.angle_alpha   90.00
_cell.angle_beta   90.00
_cell.angle_gamma   90.00
#
_symmetry.space_group_name_H-M   'P 1'
#
loop_
_entity.id
_entity.type
_entity.pdbx_description
1 polymer ?
#
loop_
_entity_poly.entity_id
_entity_poly.type
_entity_poly.pdbx_seq_one_letter_code
_entity_poly.pdbx_strand_id
1 'polypeptide(L)' 'MTFGNLDHFKAGVKILFIESCDAKHGNWKAHRGKALAFGREVAFGNIPHMSLWASDSREDVVSWAISGL' A
#
# COMPACT_ATOMS: atom_id res chain seq x y z
N MET A 1 -15.28 0.82 -7.85
CA MET A 1 -14.65 0.54 -6.55
C MET A 1 -13.80 -0.70 -6.72
N THR A 2 -12.47 -0.58 -6.73
CA THR A 2 -11.54 -1.69 -6.97
C THR A 2 -11.13 -2.33 -5.65
N PHE A 3 -11.05 -3.66 -5.62
CA PHE A 3 -10.69 -4.48 -4.45
C PHE A 3 -9.30 -4.17 -3.85
N GLY A 4 -8.50 -3.30 -4.47
CA GLY A 4 -7.20 -2.83 -3.97
C GLY A 4 -7.18 -1.39 -3.41
N ASN A 5 -8.31 -0.68 -3.34
CA ASN A 5 -8.34 0.67 -2.76
C ASN A 5 -8.14 0.63 -1.23
N LEU A 6 -7.25 1.49 -0.72
CA LEU A 6 -7.02 1.73 0.70
C LEU A 6 -8.31 1.98 1.50
N ASP A 7 -9.31 2.65 0.92
CA ASP A 7 -10.59 2.90 1.60
C ASP A 7 -11.35 1.61 1.89
N HIS A 8 -11.25 0.61 1.02
CA HIS A 8 -11.82 -0.72 1.27
C HIS A 8 -11.02 -1.47 2.35
N PHE A 9 -9.69 -1.35 2.33
CA PHE A 9 -8.84 -1.90 3.38
C PHE A 9 -9.19 -1.31 4.77
N LYS A 10 -9.36 0.01 4.86
CA LYS A 10 -9.76 0.72 6.08
C LYS A 10 -11.12 0.29 6.63
N ALA A 11 -12.02 -0.26 5.80
CA ALA A 11 -13.32 -0.74 6.25
C ALA A 11 -13.23 -2.03 7.07
N GLY A 12 -12.20 -2.86 6.84
CA GLY A 12 -12.01 -4.15 7.50
C GLY A 12 -10.93 -4.19 8.58
N VAL A 13 -10.11 -3.14 8.69
CA VAL A 13 -8.99 -3.07 9.64
C VAL A 13 -8.88 -1.71 10.31
N LYS A 14 -8.36 -1.67 11.54
CA LYS A 14 -8.03 -0.39 12.21
C LYS A 14 -6.61 0.02 11.85
N ILE A 15 -6.43 1.09 11.09
CA ILE A 15 -5.08 1.62 10.82
C ILE A 15 -4.50 2.27 12.08
N LEU A 16 -3.29 1.87 12.46
CA LEU A 16 -2.53 2.43 13.58
C LEU A 16 -1.62 3.57 13.10
N PHE A 17 -0.96 3.36 11.96
CA PHE A 17 -0.06 4.31 11.34
C PHE A 17 0.01 4.07 9.84
N ILE A 18 0.18 5.15 9.07
CA ILE A 18 0.33 5.10 7.61
C ILE A 18 1.31 6.14 7.13
N GLU A 19 2.21 5.72 6.24
CA GLU A 19 3.06 6.59 5.42
C GLU A 19 2.63 6.48 3.97
N SER A 20 2.84 7.57 3.24
CA SER A 20 2.54 7.62 1.80
C SER A 20 3.73 8.19 1.04
N CYS A 21 4.01 7.61 -0.11
CA CYS A 21 4.96 8.15 -1.07
C CYS A 21 4.33 8.25 -2.46
N ASP A 22 4.98 8.98 -3.36
CA ASP A 22 4.55 9.04 -4.75
C ASP A 22 4.74 7.69 -5.44
N ALA A 23 3.68 7.14 -6.05
CA ALA A 23 3.78 5.89 -6.79
C ALA A 23 4.43 6.07 -8.18
N LYS A 24 4.78 7.30 -8.56
CA LYS A 24 5.36 7.68 -9.85
C LYS A 24 4.55 7.16 -11.04
N HIS A 25 3.23 7.11 -10.88
CA HIS A 25 2.25 6.71 -11.88
C HIS A 25 0.98 7.55 -11.73
N GLY A 26 0.80 8.52 -12.64
CA GLY A 26 -0.29 9.49 -12.54
C GLY A 26 -0.26 10.26 -11.22
N ASN A 27 -1.43 10.40 -10.59
CA ASN A 27 -1.58 11.02 -9.27
C ASN A 27 -1.66 9.99 -8.13
N TRP A 28 -1.23 8.75 -8.38
CA TRP A 28 -1.38 7.68 -7.41
C TRP A 28 -0.31 7.72 -6.33
N LYS A 29 -0.67 7.21 -5.15
CA LYS A 29 0.23 7.10 -4.00
C LYS A 29 0.39 5.64 -3.62
N ALA A 30 1.60 5.27 -3.21
CA ALA A 30 1.84 4.01 -2.54
C ALA A 30 1.78 4.26 -1.03
N HIS A 31 1.30 3.28 -0.29
CA HIS A 31 1.09 3.37 1.14
C HIS A 31 1.77 2.20 1.84
N ARG A 32 2.28 2.45 3.04
CA ARG A 32 2.72 1.40 3.96
C ARG A 32 2.35 1.77 5.38
N GLY A 33 2.32 0.81 6.28
CA GLY A 33 2.06 1.12 7.68
C GLY A 33 1.72 -0.10 8.52
N LYS A 34 1.03 0.17 9.62
CA LYS A 34 0.59 -0.83 10.60
C LYS A 34 -0.91 -0.75 10.80
N ALA A 35 -1.56 -1.89 10.93
CA ALA A 35 -2.98 -2.01 11.20
C ALA A 35 -3.24 -3.09 12.25
N LEU A 36 -4.37 -2.99 12.94
CA LEU A 36 -4.92 -4.07 13.75
C LEU A 36 -5.91 -4.85 12.89
N ALA A 37 -5.56 -6.10 12.60
CA ALA A 37 -6.40 -7.05 11.88
C ALA A 37 -6.55 -8.32 12.74
N PHE A 38 -7.79 -8.77 12.95
CA PHE A 38 -8.08 -9.97 13.75
C PHE A 38 -7.45 -9.95 15.17
N GLY A 39 -7.41 -8.78 15.80
CA GLY A 39 -6.82 -8.60 17.13
C GLY A 39 -5.29 -8.66 17.17
N ARG A 40 -4.62 -8.70 16.02
CA ARG A 40 -3.16 -8.69 15.89
C ARG A 40 -2.69 -7.46 15.13
N GLU A 41 -1.55 -6.92 15.54
CA GLU A 41 -0.87 -5.91 14.77
C GLU A 41 -0.22 -6.55 13.54
N VAL A 42 -0.51 -6.01 12.37
CA VAL A 42 0.04 -6.44 11.08
C VAL A 42 0.64 -5.25 10.36
N ALA A 43 1.78 -5.46 9.70
CA ALA A 43 2.36 -4.50 8.79
C ALA A 43 1.72 -4.68 7.39
N PHE A 44 1.50 -3.59 6.66
CA PHE A 44 0.93 -3.64 5.31
C PHE A 44 1.67 -2.72 4.35
N GLY A 45 1.71 -3.13 3.08
CA GLY A 45 2.04 -2.31 1.93
C GLY A 45 0.89 -2.34 0.93
N ASN A 46 0.41 -1.19 0.50
CA ASN A 46 -0.59 -1.03 -0.55
C ASN A 46 0.06 -0.24 -1.69
N ILE A 47 0.35 -0.94 -2.78
CA ILE A 47 0.86 -0.33 -4.01
C ILE A 47 -0.29 -0.40 -5.01
N PRO A 48 -0.70 0.74 -5.60
CA PRO A 48 -1.77 0.73 -6.58
C PRO A 48 -1.37 -0.13 -7.78
N HIS A 49 -2.34 -0.81 -8.38
CA HIS A 49 -2.11 -1.74 -9.48
C HIS A 49 -1.55 -1.01 -10.70
N MET A 50 -0.22 -0.91 -10.77
CA MET A 50 0.47 -0.46 -11.96
C MET A 50 0.21 -1.50 -13.05
N SER A 51 -0.09 -1.08 -14.28
CA SER A 51 -0.17 -2.04 -15.39
C SER A 51 1.10 -2.91 -15.41
N LEU A 52 0.99 -4.17 -15.83
CA LEU A 52 2.13 -5.12 -15.88
C LEU A 52 3.39 -4.52 -16.55
N TRP A 53 3.17 -3.58 -17.48
CA TRP A 53 4.19 -2.85 -18.23
C TRP A 53 4.91 -1.73 -17.44
N ALA A 54 4.33 -1.26 -16.33
CA ALA A 54 4.88 -0.21 -15.48
C ALA A 54 5.40 -0.75 -14.13
N SER A 55 4.86 -1.88 -13.64
CA SER A 55 5.27 -2.54 -12.38
C SER A 55 6.73 -2.97 -12.37
N ASP A 56 7.21 -3.53 -13.49
CA ASP A 56 8.55 -4.11 -13.59
C ASP A 56 9.68 -3.05 -13.64
N SER A 57 9.32 -1.76 -13.69
CA SER A 57 10.26 -0.63 -13.80
C SER A 57 10.33 0.27 -12.55
N ARG A 58 9.63 -0.11 -11.47
CA ARG A 58 9.45 0.72 -10.26
C ARG A 58 9.78 -0.06 -8.99
N GLU A 59 10.88 -0.80 -9.05
CA GLU A 59 11.45 -1.53 -7.91
C GLU A 59 11.70 -0.61 -6.70
N ASP A 60 11.94 0.68 -6.90
CA ASP A 60 12.12 1.67 -5.84
C ASP A 60 10.85 1.86 -5.00
N VAL A 61 9.69 1.96 -5.64
CA VAL A 61 8.38 2.11 -4.95
C VAL A 61 8.01 0.81 -4.24
N VAL A 62 8.24 -0.33 -4.89
CA VAL A 62 7.99 -1.65 -4.30
C VAL A 62 8.90 -1.88 -3.09
N SER A 63 10.20 -1.64 -3.25
CA SER A 63 11.20 -1.78 -2.19
C SER A 63 10.89 -0.85 -1.02
N TRP A 64 10.48 0.40 -1.28
CA TRP A 64 10.04 1.30 -0.22
C TRP A 64 8.82 0.77 0.53
N ALA A 65 7.81 0.27 -0.19
CA ALA A 65 6.56 -0.18 0.42
C ALA A 65 6.74 -1.42 1.30
N ILE A 66 7.69 -2.31 0.96
CA ILE A 66 7.98 -3.53 1.73
C ILE A 66 9.14 -3.38 2.71
N SER A 67 9.99 -2.35 2.56
CA SER A 67 11.13 -2.13 3.45
C SER A 67 10.65 -1.84 4.87
N GLY A 68 10.88 -2.77 5.79
CA GLY A 68 10.51 -2.66 7.20
C GLY A 68 9.13 -3.22 7.56
N LEU A 69 8.48 -3.93 6.62
CA LEU A 69 7.43 -4.91 6.92
C LEU A 69 8.05 -6.21 7.42
#